data_AF-A0A930R332-F1
#
_entry.id   AF-A0A930R332-F1
#
_cell.length_a   1.000
_cell.length_b   1.000
_cell.length_c   1.000
_cell.angle_alpha   90.00
_cell.angle_beta   90.00
_cell.angle_gamma   90.00
#
_symmetry.space_group_name_H-M   'P 1'
#
loop_
_entity.id
_entity.type
_entity.pdbx_description
1 polymer ?
#
loop_
_entity_poly.entity_id
_entity_poly.type
_entity_poly.pdbx_seq_one_letter_code
_entity_poly.pdbx_strand_id
1 'polypeptide(L)'
;ITNGVSVYTTIRLRDDADGLVFRAGEGVGTVTRPGMSLPVGEPSINQGPRELIRRVVAEMTGREDTGAEVTIAIPAGTELAKRTLNPVLGIEGGISVIGTTGVLRPMSEEAFKDSLVPQIDVARAAGEEVLVFVPGKIGQRIALSLGISQKAIIETSNFIGFMLERAAERGTKGVLILGHTGKLVKIAAGIFHTHNRMADARLETLAAYAAAEGLSQTDVRAVLASNTTEDALAVIASAGLAERVCAVIAARVRIRAERYLFGKMKVGAVMVNFAGEILGVDEQARAFADACGWRLNA
;
A
#
# COMPACT_ATOMS: atom_id res chain seq x y z
N ILE A 1 16.70 -6.62 3.10
CA ILE A 1 16.96 -6.40 1.66
C ILE A 1 18.35 -5.82 1.44
N THR A 2 18.74 -4.77 2.16
CA THR A 2 19.99 -4.02 1.94
C THR A 2 21.16 -4.39 2.88
N ASN A 3 21.06 -5.51 3.61
CA ASN A 3 22.12 -5.93 4.54
C ASN A 3 23.39 -6.36 3.79
N GLY A 4 24.56 -5.90 4.23
CA GLY A 4 25.86 -6.25 3.63
C GLY A 4 26.16 -5.57 2.29
N VAL A 5 25.36 -4.59 1.88
CA VAL A 5 25.54 -3.87 0.61
C VAL A 5 26.58 -2.76 0.77
N SER A 6 27.53 -2.68 -0.16
CA SER A 6 28.55 -1.62 -0.20
C SER A 6 27.95 -0.27 -0.56
N VAL A 7 28.38 0.77 0.15
CA VAL A 7 28.04 2.18 -0.12
C VAL A 7 29.34 2.92 -0.40
N TYR A 8 29.37 3.67 -1.49
CA TYR A 8 30.50 4.50 -1.89
C TYR A 8 30.08 5.97 -1.83
N THR A 9 30.91 6.81 -1.25
CA THR A 9 30.67 8.25 -1.18
C THR A 9 31.87 8.99 -1.74
N THR A 10 31.66 9.82 -2.75
CA THR A 10 32.66 10.71 -3.32
C THR A 10 32.34 12.13 -2.91
N ILE A 11 33.31 12.82 -2.29
CA ILE A 11 33.19 14.22 -1.90
C ILE A 11 34.15 15.03 -2.76
N ARG A 12 33.63 16.07 -3.43
CA ARG A 12 34.41 17.06 -4.16
C ARG A 12 34.18 18.43 -3.52
N LEU A 13 35.22 18.97 -2.90
CA LEU A 13 35.18 20.33 -2.36
C LEU A 13 34.98 21.35 -3.47
N ARG A 14 34.28 22.43 -3.12
CA ARG A 14 33.91 23.52 -4.01
C ARG A 14 34.23 24.85 -3.33
N ASP A 15 34.98 25.68 -4.01
CA ASP A 15 35.32 27.04 -3.55
C ASP A 15 34.37 28.10 -4.13
N ASP A 16 33.48 27.69 -5.04
CA ASP A 16 32.62 28.57 -5.84
C ASP A 16 31.19 28.71 -5.30
N ALA A 17 30.83 27.96 -4.26
CA ALA A 17 29.51 28.01 -3.63
C ALA A 17 29.54 27.42 -2.22
N ASP A 18 28.69 27.92 -1.33
CA ASP A 18 28.52 27.38 0.03
C ASP A 18 27.55 26.19 0.06
N GLY A 19 27.77 25.30 1.03
CA GLY A 19 26.87 24.20 1.35
C GLY A 19 26.98 22.96 0.45
N LEU A 20 26.21 21.93 0.83
CA LEU A 20 26.29 20.61 0.21
C LEU A 20 25.28 20.43 -0.92
N VAL A 21 25.79 20.04 -2.09
CA VAL A 21 25.01 19.57 -3.23
C VAL A 21 25.07 18.05 -3.29
N PHE A 22 23.91 17.39 -3.28
CA PHE A 22 23.84 15.94 -3.34
C PHE A 22 23.64 15.46 -4.78
N ARG A 23 24.31 14.36 -5.14
CA ARG A 23 24.16 13.67 -6.43
C ARG A 23 23.87 12.19 -6.22
N ALA A 24 23.04 11.64 -7.11
CA ALA A 24 22.83 10.21 -7.20
C ALA A 24 23.95 9.60 -8.06
N GLY A 25 24.77 8.73 -7.47
CA GLY A 25 25.63 7.80 -8.19
C GLY A 25 24.87 6.52 -8.55
N GLU A 26 25.59 5.54 -9.10
CA GLU A 26 25.00 4.26 -9.51
C GLU A 26 24.17 3.61 -8.38
N GLY A 27 22.94 3.20 -8.70
CA GLY A 27 22.05 2.49 -7.78
C GLY A 27 21.50 3.31 -6.61
N VAL A 28 21.71 4.64 -6.59
CA VAL A 28 20.91 5.57 -5.79
C VAL A 28 19.76 6.11 -6.64
N GLY A 29 18.56 6.04 -6.10
CA GLY A 29 17.37 6.45 -6.85
C GLY A 29 17.25 7.96 -7.01
N THR A 30 16.54 8.40 -8.06
CA THR A 30 16.15 9.80 -8.30
C THR A 30 14.63 9.92 -8.24
N VAL A 31 14.12 11.00 -7.65
CA VAL A 31 12.68 11.24 -7.55
C VAL A 31 12.14 11.69 -8.90
N THR A 32 11.18 10.95 -9.45
CA THR A 32 10.53 11.20 -10.75
C THR A 32 9.06 11.60 -10.61
N ARG A 33 8.47 11.47 -9.42
CA ARG A 33 7.07 11.81 -9.14
C ARG A 33 6.94 12.80 -7.97
N PRO A 34 5.96 13.72 -8.02
CA PRO A 34 5.65 14.58 -6.88
C PRO A 34 4.98 13.80 -5.74
N GLY A 35 4.87 14.42 -4.57
CA GLY A 35 4.22 13.85 -3.37
C GLY A 35 5.18 13.23 -2.35
N MET A 36 6.46 13.08 -2.71
CA MET A 36 7.53 12.75 -1.76
C MET A 36 8.02 14.00 -1.01
N SER A 37 8.73 13.81 0.10
CA SER A 37 9.40 14.89 0.83
C SER A 37 10.55 15.54 0.07
N LEU A 38 11.08 14.85 -0.94
CA LEU A 38 12.13 15.33 -1.83
C LEU A 38 11.51 15.81 -3.16
N PRO A 39 11.94 16.97 -3.70
CA PRO A 39 11.52 17.44 -5.02
C PRO A 39 11.82 16.47 -6.16
N VAL A 40 11.06 16.60 -7.26
CA VAL A 40 11.36 15.88 -8.51
C VAL A 40 12.73 16.31 -9.05
N GLY A 41 13.51 15.34 -9.51
CA GLY A 41 14.89 15.52 -9.98
C GLY A 41 15.95 15.40 -8.89
N GLU A 42 15.56 15.39 -7.61
CA GLU A 42 16.50 15.23 -6.52
C GLU A 42 16.93 13.76 -6.32
N PRO A 43 18.19 13.51 -5.93
CA PRO A 43 18.61 12.21 -5.43
C PRO A 43 17.77 11.81 -4.22
N SER A 44 17.36 10.55 -4.17
CA SER A 44 16.56 9.93 -3.10
C SER A 44 17.38 9.70 -1.82
N ILE A 45 18.06 10.74 -1.35
CA ILE A 45 18.81 10.82 -0.10
C ILE A 45 17.99 11.69 0.84
N ASN A 46 17.38 11.10 1.87
CA ASN A 46 16.44 11.81 2.74
C ASN A 46 17.15 12.84 3.64
N GLN A 47 16.36 13.67 4.34
CA GLN A 47 16.86 14.71 5.21
C GLN A 47 17.83 14.20 6.29
N GLY A 48 17.50 13.10 6.99
CA GLY A 48 18.35 12.53 8.03
C GLY A 48 19.78 12.22 7.55
N PRO A 49 19.96 11.45 6.46
CA PRO A 49 21.30 11.23 5.91
C PRO A 49 21.99 12.51 5.42
N ARG A 50 21.25 13.46 4.83
CA ARG A 50 21.82 14.76 4.41
C ARG A 50 22.36 15.54 5.61
N GLU A 51 21.65 15.55 6.74
CA GLU A 51 22.09 16.22 7.98
C GLU A 51 23.32 15.55 8.60
N LEU A 52 23.35 14.21 8.63
CA LEU A 52 24.52 13.46 9.10
C LEU A 52 25.76 13.78 8.26
N ILE A 53 25.62 13.80 6.94
CA ILE A 53 26.73 14.13 6.02
C ILE A 53 27.18 15.57 6.21
N ARG A 54 26.26 16.54 6.37
CA ARG A 54 26.61 17.94 6.67
C ARG A 54 27.44 18.06 7.93
N ARG A 55 27.06 17.37 9.02
CA ARG A 55 27.82 17.36 10.28
C ARG A 55 29.23 16.81 10.08
N VAL A 56 29.36 15.67 9.42
CA VAL A 56 30.67 15.04 9.16
C VAL A 56 31.56 15.95 8.31
N VAL A 57 31.02 16.60 7.26
CA VAL A 57 31.81 17.54 6.45
C VAL A 57 32.24 18.75 7.27
N ALA A 58 31.34 19.32 8.07
CA ALA A 58 31.66 20.45 8.95
C ALA A 58 32.73 20.10 9.98
N GLU A 59 32.65 18.92 10.60
CA GLU A 59 33.65 18.42 11.55
C GLU A 59 35.02 18.23 10.89
N MET A 60 35.07 17.66 9.68
CA MET A 60 36.34 17.43 8.97
C MET A 60 36.98 18.71 8.43
N THR A 61 36.18 19.74 8.13
CA THR A 61 36.64 20.98 7.49
C THR A 61 36.77 22.15 8.47
N GLY A 62 36.18 22.02 9.66
CA GLY A 62 36.07 23.09 10.66
C GLY A 62 35.09 24.21 10.29
N ARG A 63 34.27 24.02 9.25
CA ARG A 63 33.39 25.06 8.67
C ARG A 63 32.03 24.49 8.28
N GLU A 64 30.95 25.09 8.79
CA GLU A 64 29.58 24.67 8.48
C GLU A 64 29.12 25.06 7.06
N ASP A 65 29.74 26.09 6.49
CA ASP A 65 29.42 26.65 5.18
C ASP A 65 30.21 26.00 4.04
N THR A 66 31.05 25.00 4.32
CA THR A 66 31.88 24.34 3.31
C THR A 66 31.06 23.88 2.10
N GLY A 67 31.43 24.42 0.95
CA GLY A 67 30.97 23.99 -0.36
C GLY A 67 31.47 22.59 -0.70
N ALA A 68 30.57 21.64 -0.93
CA ALA A 68 30.98 20.38 -1.52
C ALA A 68 29.86 19.71 -2.33
N GLU A 69 30.27 18.98 -3.36
CA GLU A 69 29.42 18.01 -4.03
C GLU A 69 29.62 16.63 -3.39
N VAL A 70 28.52 16.00 -2.98
CA VAL A 70 28.50 14.67 -2.37
C VAL A 70 27.74 13.72 -3.29
N THR A 71 28.46 12.77 -3.89
CA THR A 71 27.87 11.72 -4.70
C THR A 71 27.85 10.42 -3.92
N ILE A 72 26.67 9.82 -3.74
CA ILE A 72 26.52 8.50 -3.11
C ILE A 72 26.20 7.48 -4.20
N ALA A 73 26.93 6.37 -4.24
CA ALA A 73 26.68 5.25 -5.12
C ALA A 73 26.50 3.95 -4.30
N ILE A 74 25.51 3.16 -4.70
CA ILE A 74 25.20 1.84 -4.16
C ILE A 74 24.97 0.92 -5.35
N PRO A 75 26.02 0.32 -5.96
CA PRO A 75 25.88 -0.42 -7.24
C PRO A 75 24.79 -1.50 -7.24
N ALA A 76 24.64 -2.23 -6.14
CA ALA A 76 23.57 -3.24 -6.00
C ALA A 76 22.15 -2.64 -5.92
N GLY A 77 22.05 -1.33 -5.68
CA GLY A 77 20.80 -0.60 -5.44
C GLY A 77 19.83 -0.64 -6.61
N THR A 78 20.33 -0.66 -7.86
CA THR A 78 19.47 -0.75 -9.05
C THR A 78 18.58 -1.99 -9.03
N GLU A 79 19.15 -3.16 -8.75
CA GLU A 79 18.39 -4.41 -8.67
C GLU A 79 17.57 -4.53 -7.38
N LEU A 80 18.11 -4.03 -6.26
CA LEU A 80 17.39 -4.07 -4.99
C LEU A 80 16.13 -3.22 -5.01
N ALA A 81 16.14 -2.06 -5.70
CA ALA A 81 14.99 -1.16 -5.80
C ALA A 81 13.76 -1.81 -6.43
N LYS A 82 13.95 -2.77 -7.35
CA LYS A 82 12.84 -3.51 -7.97
C LYS A 82 12.03 -4.33 -6.96
N ARG A 83 12.62 -4.63 -5.80
CA ARG A 83 12.00 -5.38 -4.70
C ARG A 83 11.52 -4.49 -3.55
N THR A 84 11.52 -3.17 -3.73
CA THR A 84 11.01 -2.20 -2.74
C THR A 84 9.78 -1.46 -3.28
N LEU A 85 9.27 -0.52 -2.49
CA LEU A 85 8.21 0.40 -2.92
C LEU A 85 8.74 1.55 -3.80
N ASN A 86 10.06 1.66 -4.02
CA ASN A 86 10.67 2.74 -4.78
C ASN A 86 10.03 2.96 -6.16
N PRO A 87 9.78 1.92 -6.98
CA PRO A 87 9.15 2.12 -8.30
C PRO A 87 7.73 2.68 -8.20
N VAL A 88 6.98 2.30 -7.14
CA VAL A 88 5.63 2.79 -6.88
C VAL A 88 5.66 4.26 -6.44
N LEU A 89 6.65 4.62 -5.62
CA LEU A 89 6.86 5.98 -5.13
C LEU A 89 7.47 6.93 -6.19
N GLY A 90 7.77 6.43 -7.40
CA GLY A 90 8.43 7.23 -8.43
C GLY A 90 9.89 7.51 -8.08
N ILE A 91 10.60 6.51 -7.58
CA ILE A 91 12.03 6.56 -7.33
C ILE A 91 12.68 5.58 -8.30
N GLU A 92 13.42 6.12 -9.26
CA GLU A 92 13.96 5.37 -10.39
C GLU A 92 15.49 5.33 -10.36
N GLY A 93 16.08 4.28 -10.94
CA GLY A 93 17.53 4.10 -11.03
C GLY A 93 18.19 3.54 -9.77
N GLY A 94 17.48 3.39 -8.65
CA GLY A 94 18.09 2.87 -7.43
C GLY A 94 17.26 2.94 -6.16
N ILE A 95 17.88 2.56 -5.05
CA ILE A 95 17.27 2.59 -3.72
C ILE A 95 17.38 3.98 -3.08
N SER A 96 16.57 4.20 -2.05
CA SER A 96 16.63 5.40 -1.23
C SER A 96 17.66 5.28 -0.12
N VAL A 97 18.41 6.35 0.14
CA VAL A 97 19.27 6.47 1.32
C VAL A 97 18.46 7.13 2.43
N ILE A 98 18.14 6.35 3.47
CA ILE A 98 17.23 6.74 4.55
C ILE A 98 17.86 6.44 5.93
N GLY A 99 17.35 7.09 6.98
CA GLY A 99 17.77 6.87 8.36
C GLY A 99 18.13 8.18 9.08
N THR A 100 17.73 8.33 10.34
CA THR A 100 17.93 9.58 11.10
C THR A 100 19.16 9.56 11.98
N THR A 101 19.51 8.41 12.55
CA THR A 101 20.57 8.28 13.57
C THR A 101 21.82 7.56 13.08
N GLY A 102 21.80 7.00 11.86
CA GLY A 102 22.85 6.12 11.36
C GLY A 102 22.88 4.73 12.01
N VAL A 103 22.01 4.45 12.99
CA VAL A 103 21.93 3.15 13.66
C VAL A 103 20.81 2.32 13.05
N LEU A 104 21.16 1.15 12.50
CA LEU A 104 20.17 0.20 12.01
C LEU A 104 19.53 -0.53 13.21
N ARG A 105 18.23 -0.32 13.39
CA ARG A 105 17.40 -1.15 14.28
C ARG A 105 16.54 -2.08 13.41
N PRO A 106 16.20 -3.29 13.88
CA PRO A 106 15.21 -4.12 13.20
C PRO A 106 13.94 -3.30 12.94
N MET A 107 13.41 -3.41 11.72
CA MET A 107 12.19 -2.70 11.34
C MET A 107 11.03 -3.19 12.22
N SER A 108 10.44 -2.30 13.00
CA SER A 108 9.24 -2.61 13.77
C SER A 108 8.02 -2.68 12.85
N GLU A 109 6.93 -3.27 13.34
CA GLU A 109 5.67 -3.31 12.62
C GLU A 109 5.17 -1.89 12.31
N GLU A 110 5.33 -0.96 13.24
CA GLU A 110 5.00 0.46 13.08
C GLU A 110 5.82 1.10 11.98
N ALA A 111 7.13 0.88 11.95
CA ALA A 111 7.99 1.43 10.91
C ALA A 111 7.63 0.89 9.52
N PHE A 112 7.27 -0.40 9.42
CA PHE A 112 6.80 -0.98 8.17
C PHE A 112 5.46 -0.39 7.74
N LYS A 113 4.51 -0.28 8.67
CA LYS A 113 3.19 0.32 8.45
C LYS A 113 3.30 1.78 7.97
N ASP A 114 4.16 2.58 8.60
CA ASP A 114 4.40 3.97 8.21
C ASP A 114 5.06 4.08 6.83
N SER A 115 5.88 3.11 6.44
CA SER A 115 6.51 3.08 5.11
C SER A 115 5.52 2.92 3.94
N LEU A 116 4.29 2.48 4.21
CA LEU A 116 3.23 2.35 3.21
C LEU A 116 2.56 3.69 2.88
N VAL A 117 2.57 4.64 3.83
CA VAL A 117 1.80 5.89 3.75
C VAL A 117 2.19 6.79 2.57
N PRO A 118 3.48 6.95 2.21
CA PRO A 118 3.87 7.85 1.12
C PRO A 118 3.23 7.52 -0.24
N GLN A 119 2.76 6.28 -0.44
CA GLN A 119 2.02 5.90 -1.65
C GLN A 119 0.77 6.78 -1.84
N ILE A 120 0.08 7.13 -0.75
CA ILE A 120 -1.13 7.97 -0.78
C ILE A 120 -0.77 9.38 -1.25
N ASP A 121 0.32 9.93 -0.73
CA ASP A 121 0.77 11.29 -1.05
C ASP A 121 1.19 11.40 -2.53
N VAL A 122 1.91 10.39 -3.04
CA VAL A 122 2.28 10.29 -4.46
C VAL A 122 1.05 10.15 -5.36
N ALA A 123 0.09 9.30 -5.01
CA ALA A 123 -1.13 9.12 -5.80
C ALA A 123 -1.97 10.41 -5.86
N ARG A 124 -2.14 11.10 -4.73
CA ARG A 124 -2.85 12.38 -4.68
C ARG A 124 -2.13 13.47 -5.46
N ALA A 125 -0.81 13.55 -5.36
CA ALA A 125 -0.01 14.49 -6.14
C ALA A 125 -0.07 14.20 -7.66
N ALA A 126 -0.37 12.95 -8.04
CA ALA A 126 -0.63 12.56 -9.42
C ALA A 126 -2.06 12.85 -9.90
N GLY A 127 -2.92 13.44 -9.05
CA GLY A 127 -4.30 13.81 -9.38
C GLY A 127 -5.33 12.69 -9.19
N GLU A 128 -4.96 11.57 -8.55
CA GLU A 128 -5.89 10.46 -8.32
C GLU A 128 -6.85 10.81 -7.17
N GLU A 129 -8.14 10.95 -7.49
CA GLU A 129 -9.17 11.31 -6.51
C GLU A 129 -9.72 10.10 -5.74
N VAL A 130 -9.76 8.93 -6.40
CA VAL A 130 -10.15 7.65 -5.83
C VAL A 130 -8.96 6.72 -5.85
N LEU A 131 -8.58 6.23 -4.67
CA LEU A 131 -7.45 5.30 -4.51
C LEU A 131 -7.94 3.87 -4.43
N VAL A 132 -7.15 2.91 -4.90
CA VAL A 132 -7.47 1.48 -4.87
C VAL A 132 -6.54 0.77 -3.89
N PHE A 133 -7.08 0.39 -2.75
CA PHE A 133 -6.37 -0.30 -1.70
C PHE A 133 -6.35 -1.79 -1.95
N VAL A 134 -5.13 -2.34 -2.05
CA VAL A 134 -4.90 -3.77 -2.27
C VAL A 134 -4.06 -4.36 -1.12
N PRO A 135 -4.46 -5.47 -0.49
CA PRO A 135 -3.67 -6.10 0.57
C PRO A 135 -2.28 -6.58 0.14
N GLY A 136 -2.03 -6.75 -1.15
CA GLY A 136 -0.72 -7.13 -1.67
C GLY A 136 -0.71 -7.37 -3.18
N LYS A 137 0.38 -7.98 -3.67
CA LYS A 137 0.70 -8.10 -5.09
C LYS A 137 -0.35 -8.81 -5.95
N ILE A 138 -1.07 -9.78 -5.40
CA ILE A 138 -2.18 -10.44 -6.14
C ILE A 138 -3.27 -9.42 -6.45
N GLY A 139 -3.69 -8.63 -5.45
CA GLY A 139 -4.68 -7.57 -5.63
C GLY A 139 -4.19 -6.48 -6.58
N GLN A 140 -2.90 -6.11 -6.51
CA GLN A 140 -2.30 -5.16 -7.46
C GLN A 140 -2.42 -5.65 -8.90
N ARG A 141 -2.06 -6.91 -9.18
CA ARG A 141 -2.15 -7.49 -10.53
C ARG A 141 -3.59 -7.51 -11.05
N ILE A 142 -4.54 -7.87 -10.18
CA ILE A 142 -5.96 -7.90 -10.53
C ILE A 142 -6.47 -6.49 -10.81
N ALA A 143 -6.12 -5.51 -9.98
CA ALA A 143 -6.49 -4.11 -10.21
C ALA A 143 -5.99 -3.61 -11.58
N LEU A 144 -4.74 -3.91 -11.95
CA LEU A 144 -4.20 -3.57 -13.26
C LEU A 144 -5.00 -4.20 -14.42
N SER A 145 -5.41 -5.48 -14.30
CA SER A 145 -6.24 -6.12 -15.34
C SER A 145 -7.64 -5.51 -15.49
N LEU A 146 -8.13 -4.84 -14.46
CA LEU A 146 -9.42 -4.13 -14.47
C LEU A 146 -9.30 -2.71 -15.05
N GLY A 147 -8.13 -2.33 -15.58
CA GLY A 147 -7.89 -1.00 -16.17
C GLY A 147 -7.57 0.07 -15.14
N ILE A 148 -7.31 -0.30 -13.88
CA ILE A 148 -6.93 0.65 -12.84
C ILE A 148 -5.47 1.05 -13.05
N SER A 149 -5.20 2.35 -13.12
CA SER A 149 -3.86 2.91 -13.24
C SER A 149 -2.98 2.51 -12.05
N GLN A 150 -1.72 2.15 -12.32
CA GLN A 150 -0.73 1.88 -11.26
C GLN A 150 -0.59 3.04 -10.27
N LYS A 151 -0.88 4.27 -10.68
CA LYS A 151 -0.81 5.48 -9.83
C LYS A 151 -1.90 5.49 -8.76
N ALA A 152 -3.06 4.89 -9.02
CA ALA A 152 -4.17 4.82 -8.08
C ALA A 152 -4.04 3.65 -7.08
N ILE A 153 -3.17 2.66 -7.35
CA ILE A 153 -3.07 1.43 -6.56
C ILE A 153 -2.14 1.64 -5.37
N ILE A 154 -2.64 1.33 -4.17
CA ILE A 154 -1.94 1.47 -2.90
C ILE A 154 -1.86 0.10 -2.20
N GLU A 155 -0.65 -0.36 -1.92
CA GLU A 155 -0.45 -1.58 -1.13
C GLU A 155 -0.66 -1.30 0.36
N THR A 156 -1.54 -2.05 1.01
CA THR A 156 -1.89 -1.86 2.44
C THR A 156 -1.30 -2.93 3.36
N SER A 157 -0.78 -4.02 2.80
CA SER A 157 -0.45 -5.22 3.58
C SER A 157 -1.65 -5.64 4.46
N ASN A 158 -1.41 -5.87 5.75
CA ASN A 158 -2.46 -6.21 6.70
C ASN A 158 -3.15 -5.00 7.35
N PHE A 159 -2.66 -3.77 7.13
CA PHE A 159 -3.03 -2.58 7.91
C PHE A 159 -4.12 -1.73 7.24
N ILE A 160 -5.26 -2.35 6.92
CA ILE A 160 -6.35 -1.69 6.16
C ILE A 160 -6.87 -0.46 6.92
N GLY A 161 -7.20 -0.60 8.21
CA GLY A 161 -7.76 0.51 9.00
C GLY A 161 -6.80 1.69 9.12
N PHE A 162 -5.53 1.40 9.39
CA PHE A 162 -4.49 2.44 9.44
C PHE A 162 -4.39 3.19 8.11
N MET A 163 -4.31 2.47 6.99
CA MET A 163 -4.21 3.12 5.67
C MET A 163 -5.46 3.93 5.34
N LEU A 164 -6.65 3.47 5.76
CA LEU A 164 -7.91 4.20 5.56
C LEU A 164 -7.90 5.53 6.34
N GLU A 165 -7.43 5.53 7.59
CA GLU A 165 -7.28 6.77 8.38
C GLU A 165 -6.30 7.73 7.71
N ARG A 166 -5.13 7.23 7.28
CA ARG A 166 -4.11 8.06 6.66
C ARG A 166 -4.60 8.68 5.34
N ALA A 167 -5.44 7.97 4.58
CA ALA A 167 -6.09 8.51 3.39
C ALA A 167 -7.14 9.57 3.73
N ALA A 168 -7.98 9.32 4.74
CA ALA A 168 -8.98 10.30 5.18
C ALA A 168 -8.34 11.60 5.71
N GLU A 169 -7.26 11.49 6.49
CA GLU A 169 -6.50 12.66 6.99
C GLU A 169 -5.89 13.51 5.87
N ARG A 170 -5.54 12.86 4.75
CA ARG A 170 -5.04 13.54 3.56
C ARG A 170 -6.17 14.11 2.71
N GLY A 171 -7.44 13.88 3.03
CA GLY A 171 -8.56 14.38 2.24
C GLY A 171 -8.71 13.65 0.90
N THR A 172 -8.36 12.37 0.83
CA THR A 172 -8.75 11.51 -0.31
C THR A 172 -10.27 11.46 -0.42
N LYS A 173 -10.83 11.61 -1.64
CA LYS A 173 -12.29 11.65 -1.83
C LYS A 173 -12.93 10.27 -1.65
N GLY A 174 -12.28 9.23 -2.14
CA GLY A 174 -12.78 7.86 -2.04
C GLY A 174 -11.68 6.80 -2.06
N VAL A 175 -11.98 5.65 -1.47
CA VAL A 175 -11.13 4.46 -1.53
C VAL A 175 -11.94 3.26 -1.99
N LEU A 176 -11.45 2.55 -3.00
CA LEU A 176 -11.92 1.21 -3.36
C LEU A 176 -11.04 0.16 -2.67
N ILE A 177 -11.60 -0.69 -1.83
CA ILE A 177 -10.89 -1.84 -1.26
C ILE A 177 -11.06 -3.03 -2.21
N LEU A 178 -9.97 -3.47 -2.83
CA LEU A 178 -9.95 -4.61 -3.73
C LEU A 178 -9.11 -5.74 -3.15
N GLY A 179 -9.67 -6.94 -3.05
CA GLY A 179 -8.88 -8.07 -2.57
C GLY A 179 -9.61 -9.39 -2.49
N HIS A 180 -8.86 -10.37 -1.98
CA HIS A 180 -9.31 -11.75 -1.87
C HIS A 180 -10.36 -11.95 -0.76
N THR A 181 -11.30 -12.88 -0.96
CA THR A 181 -12.35 -13.27 0.00
C THR A 181 -11.85 -13.35 1.45
N GLY A 182 -10.76 -14.09 1.69
CA GLY A 182 -10.19 -14.27 3.03
C GLY A 182 -9.77 -12.97 3.74
N LYS A 183 -9.53 -11.88 3.01
CA LYS A 183 -9.23 -10.55 3.56
C LYS A 183 -10.48 -9.70 3.70
N LEU A 184 -11.35 -9.68 2.71
CA LEU A 184 -12.55 -8.83 2.71
C LEU A 184 -13.57 -9.29 3.74
N VAL A 185 -13.75 -10.60 3.92
CA VAL A 185 -14.65 -11.13 4.95
C VAL A 185 -14.24 -10.66 6.36
N LYS A 186 -12.94 -10.52 6.64
CA LYS A 186 -12.47 -9.94 7.92
C LYS A 186 -12.91 -8.50 8.08
N ILE A 187 -12.82 -7.69 7.02
CA ILE A 187 -13.25 -6.29 7.07
C ILE A 187 -14.78 -6.21 7.23
N ALA A 188 -15.55 -7.08 6.58
CA ALA A 188 -17.00 -7.20 6.78
C ALA A 188 -17.37 -7.55 8.25
N ALA A 189 -16.51 -8.31 8.93
CA ALA A 189 -16.60 -8.61 10.36
C ALA A 189 -16.19 -7.42 11.26
N GLY A 190 -15.61 -6.35 10.70
CA GLY A 190 -15.07 -5.20 11.44
C GLY A 190 -13.60 -5.36 11.88
N ILE A 191 -12.89 -6.34 11.32
CA ILE A 191 -11.46 -6.58 11.61
C ILE A 191 -10.62 -5.83 10.56
N PHE A 192 -10.06 -4.70 10.96
CA PHE A 192 -9.27 -3.82 10.08
C PHE A 192 -7.77 -4.13 10.04
N HIS A 193 -7.31 -5.06 10.88
CA HIS A 193 -5.99 -5.67 10.78
C HIS A 193 -6.11 -7.11 10.29
N THR A 194 -5.80 -7.37 9.03
CA THR A 194 -6.21 -8.62 8.35
C THR A 194 -5.27 -9.81 8.56
N HIS A 195 -4.23 -9.66 9.37
CA HIS A 195 -3.32 -10.75 9.74
C HIS A 195 -4.04 -11.82 10.57
N ASN A 196 -3.76 -13.11 10.32
CA ASN A 196 -4.48 -14.22 10.96
C ASN A 196 -4.31 -14.27 12.49
N ARG A 197 -3.11 -13.97 13.00
CA ARG A 197 -2.82 -13.93 14.43
C ARG A 197 -3.56 -12.82 15.20
N MET A 198 -4.06 -11.80 14.52
CA MET A 198 -4.71 -10.66 15.20
C MET A 198 -6.17 -10.95 15.51
N ALA A 199 -6.90 -11.46 14.53
CA ALA A 199 -8.27 -11.92 14.69
C ALA A 199 -8.67 -12.77 13.48
N ASP A 200 -9.60 -13.68 13.72
CA ASP A 200 -10.30 -14.42 12.68
C ASP A 200 -11.78 -14.54 13.02
N ALA A 201 -12.61 -14.38 12.00
CA ALA A 201 -14.07 -14.51 12.07
C ALA A 201 -14.63 -14.87 10.69
N ARG A 202 -13.80 -15.45 9.80
CA ARG A 202 -14.12 -15.58 8.37
C ARG A 202 -15.30 -16.52 8.15
N LEU A 203 -15.27 -17.70 8.75
CA LEU A 203 -16.29 -18.72 8.54
C LEU A 203 -17.59 -18.33 9.23
N GLU A 204 -17.51 -17.75 10.42
CA GLU A 204 -18.66 -17.25 11.19
C GLU A 204 -19.36 -16.12 10.44
N THR A 205 -18.60 -15.21 9.83
CA THR A 205 -19.14 -14.11 9.03
C THR A 205 -19.80 -14.62 7.76
N LEU A 206 -19.15 -15.54 7.03
CA LEU A 206 -19.74 -16.16 5.84
C LEU A 206 -21.00 -16.94 6.19
N ALA A 207 -20.97 -17.75 7.25
CA ALA A 207 -22.12 -18.52 7.73
C ALA A 207 -23.29 -17.61 8.11
N ALA A 208 -23.04 -16.52 8.84
CA ALA A 208 -24.08 -15.59 9.25
C ALA A 208 -24.77 -14.92 8.06
N TYR A 209 -24.00 -14.40 7.10
CA TYR A 209 -24.57 -13.76 5.92
C TYR A 209 -25.19 -14.76 4.95
N ALA A 210 -24.63 -15.96 4.80
CA ALA A 210 -25.23 -17.00 4.00
C ALA A 210 -26.56 -17.50 4.59
N ALA A 211 -26.63 -17.69 5.91
CA ALA A 211 -27.88 -18.04 6.59
C ALA A 211 -28.96 -16.96 6.38
N ALA A 212 -28.58 -15.68 6.47
CA ALA A 212 -29.49 -14.56 6.22
C ALA A 212 -30.01 -14.52 4.76
N GLU A 213 -29.21 -14.98 3.80
CA GLU A 213 -29.60 -15.13 2.39
C GLU A 213 -30.37 -16.44 2.09
N GLY A 214 -30.63 -17.26 3.11
CA GLY A 214 -31.46 -18.47 2.99
C GLY A 214 -30.69 -19.79 2.89
N LEU A 215 -29.39 -19.80 3.19
CA LEU A 215 -28.62 -21.05 3.25
C LEU A 215 -29.19 -22.00 4.32
N SER A 216 -29.34 -23.27 3.97
CA SER A 216 -29.92 -24.28 4.87
C SER A 216 -29.10 -24.42 6.15
N GLN A 217 -29.74 -24.81 7.26
CA GLN A 217 -29.02 -25.02 8.51
C GLN A 217 -27.93 -26.10 8.38
N THR A 218 -28.14 -27.11 7.54
CA THR A 218 -27.15 -28.15 7.25
C THR A 218 -25.92 -27.57 6.57
N ASP A 219 -26.12 -26.73 5.54
CA ASP A 219 -25.02 -26.13 4.79
C ASP A 219 -24.32 -25.02 5.60
N VAL A 220 -25.03 -24.30 6.47
CA VAL A 220 -24.42 -23.37 7.43
C VAL A 220 -23.43 -24.10 8.34
N ARG A 221 -23.77 -25.30 8.83
CA ARG A 221 -22.82 -26.12 9.60
C ARG A 221 -21.64 -26.55 8.76
N ALA A 222 -21.84 -26.86 7.48
CA ALA A 222 -20.74 -27.21 6.56
C ALA A 222 -19.81 -26.02 6.29
N VAL A 223 -20.35 -24.80 6.14
CA VAL A 223 -19.55 -23.57 6.04
C VAL A 223 -18.71 -23.36 7.30
N LEU A 224 -19.30 -23.52 8.49
CA LEU A 224 -18.58 -23.38 9.76
C LEU A 224 -17.50 -24.45 9.97
N ALA A 225 -17.70 -25.65 9.40
CA ALA A 225 -16.75 -26.76 9.46
C ALA A 225 -15.66 -26.70 8.37
N SER A 226 -15.72 -25.73 7.45
CA SER A 226 -14.74 -25.57 6.37
C SER A 226 -13.38 -25.13 6.91
N ASN A 227 -12.29 -25.43 6.20
CA ASN A 227 -10.95 -24.98 6.59
C ASN A 227 -10.58 -23.62 5.99
N THR A 228 -11.07 -23.36 4.77
CA THR A 228 -10.75 -22.17 4.00
C THR A 228 -12.01 -21.41 3.60
N THR A 229 -11.83 -20.15 3.22
CA THR A 229 -12.94 -19.34 2.68
C THR A 229 -13.43 -19.85 1.32
N GLU A 230 -12.57 -20.55 0.60
CA GLU A 230 -12.79 -21.13 -0.71
C GLU A 230 -13.67 -22.38 -0.58
N ASP A 231 -13.37 -23.26 0.37
CA ASP A 231 -14.22 -24.41 0.71
C ASP A 231 -15.61 -23.94 1.14
N ALA A 232 -15.66 -22.94 2.03
CA ALA A 232 -16.92 -22.33 2.48
C ALA A 232 -17.73 -21.73 1.32
N LEU A 233 -17.06 -21.02 0.39
CA LEU A 233 -17.72 -20.48 -0.80
C LEU A 233 -18.20 -21.58 -1.75
N ALA A 234 -17.51 -22.71 -1.84
CA ALA A 234 -17.96 -23.84 -2.66
C ALA A 234 -19.28 -24.44 -2.12
N VAL A 235 -19.44 -24.53 -0.79
CA VAL A 235 -20.71 -24.93 -0.16
C VAL A 235 -21.82 -23.94 -0.51
N ILE A 236 -21.57 -22.64 -0.34
CA ILE A 236 -22.53 -21.58 -0.65
C ILE A 236 -22.88 -21.56 -2.15
N ALA A 237 -21.90 -21.81 -3.02
CA ALA A 237 -22.09 -21.88 -4.48
C ALA A 237 -22.95 -23.08 -4.89
N SER A 238 -22.80 -24.22 -4.23
CA SER A 238 -23.61 -25.42 -4.49
C SER A 238 -25.10 -25.20 -4.17
N ALA A 239 -25.42 -24.24 -3.29
CA ALA A 239 -26.77 -23.79 -3.01
C ALA A 239 -27.27 -22.65 -3.93
N GLY A 240 -26.47 -22.20 -4.90
CA GLY A 240 -26.82 -21.10 -5.81
C GLY A 240 -26.79 -19.71 -5.15
N LEU A 241 -26.14 -19.56 -3.99
CA LEU A 241 -26.18 -18.32 -3.19
C LEU A 241 -24.88 -17.50 -3.26
N ALA A 242 -23.85 -17.98 -3.95
CA ALA A 242 -22.52 -17.37 -3.92
C ALA A 242 -22.51 -15.90 -4.36
N GLU A 243 -23.17 -15.55 -5.46
CA GLU A 243 -23.23 -14.17 -5.96
C GLU A 243 -23.89 -13.23 -4.94
N ARG A 244 -25.06 -13.63 -4.41
CA ARG A 244 -25.81 -12.86 -3.41
C ARG A 244 -25.00 -12.65 -2.13
N VAL A 245 -24.42 -13.73 -1.60
CA VAL A 245 -23.62 -13.66 -0.38
C VAL A 245 -22.37 -12.80 -0.58
N CYS A 246 -21.68 -12.96 -1.72
CA CYS A 246 -20.49 -12.16 -2.01
C CYS A 246 -20.81 -10.67 -2.18
N ALA A 247 -21.94 -10.32 -2.81
CA ALA A 247 -22.42 -8.95 -2.91
C ALA A 247 -22.75 -8.35 -1.53
N VAL A 248 -23.41 -9.12 -0.65
CA VAL A 248 -23.67 -8.71 0.74
C VAL A 248 -22.36 -8.48 1.50
N ILE A 249 -21.39 -9.38 1.37
CA ILE A 249 -20.08 -9.21 2.00
C ILE A 249 -19.41 -7.91 1.52
N ALA A 250 -19.39 -7.65 0.21
CA ALA A 250 -18.82 -6.41 -0.34
C ALA A 250 -19.53 -5.16 0.22
N ALA A 251 -20.86 -5.16 0.27
CA ALA A 251 -21.63 -4.07 0.88
C ALA A 251 -21.30 -3.89 2.38
N ARG A 252 -21.09 -4.99 3.11
CA ARG A 252 -20.70 -4.95 4.53
C ARG A 252 -19.30 -4.42 4.73
N VAL A 253 -18.34 -4.71 3.84
CA VAL A 253 -17.01 -4.10 3.86
C VAL A 253 -17.13 -2.58 3.81
N ARG A 254 -17.89 -2.03 2.84
CA ARG A 254 -18.16 -0.59 2.77
C ARG A 254 -18.71 -0.06 4.09
N ILE A 255 -19.82 -0.63 4.55
CA ILE A 255 -20.54 -0.13 5.74
C ILE A 255 -19.62 -0.11 6.96
N ARG A 256 -18.81 -1.16 7.14
CA ARG A 256 -17.84 -1.24 8.25
C ARG A 256 -16.74 -0.20 8.09
N ALA A 257 -16.19 -0.03 6.88
CA ALA A 257 -15.09 0.90 6.63
C ALA A 257 -15.51 2.36 6.79
N GLU A 258 -16.68 2.74 6.25
CA GLU A 258 -17.20 4.10 6.43
C GLU A 258 -17.53 4.38 7.91
N ARG A 259 -18.08 3.39 8.63
CA ARG A 259 -18.30 3.52 10.08
C ARG A 259 -17.00 3.66 10.85
N TYR A 260 -15.97 2.89 10.51
CA TYR A 260 -14.63 2.99 11.11
C TYR A 260 -14.05 4.39 10.92
N LEU A 261 -14.31 5.02 9.78
CA LEU A 261 -13.87 6.38 9.45
C LEU A 261 -14.81 7.49 9.95
N PHE A 262 -15.88 7.17 10.69
CA PHE A 262 -16.91 8.13 11.08
C PHE A 262 -17.48 8.93 9.88
N GLY A 263 -17.60 8.29 8.72
CA GLY A 263 -18.16 8.88 7.50
C GLY A 263 -17.26 9.91 6.80
N LYS A 264 -15.99 10.06 7.20
CA LYS A 264 -15.06 11.07 6.65
C LYS A 264 -14.69 10.88 5.17
N MET A 265 -14.86 9.68 4.62
CA MET A 265 -14.46 9.32 3.27
C MET A 265 -15.37 8.22 2.73
N LYS A 266 -15.67 8.26 1.43
CA LYS A 266 -16.45 7.22 0.76
C LYS A 266 -15.61 5.97 0.53
N VAL A 267 -16.22 4.79 0.75
CA VAL A 267 -15.51 3.52 0.56
C VAL A 267 -16.31 2.60 -0.37
N GLY A 268 -15.64 2.01 -1.35
CA GLY A 268 -16.16 0.91 -2.15
C GLY A 268 -15.42 -0.39 -1.82
N ALA A 269 -15.99 -1.53 -2.21
CA ALA A 269 -15.41 -2.85 -2.03
C ALA A 269 -15.65 -3.75 -3.25
N VAL A 270 -14.58 -4.42 -3.68
CA VAL A 270 -14.59 -5.47 -4.70
C VAL A 270 -13.93 -6.70 -4.12
N MET A 271 -14.68 -7.79 -4.09
CA MET A 271 -14.20 -9.10 -3.66
C MET A 271 -13.89 -9.96 -4.87
N VAL A 272 -12.69 -10.53 -4.88
CA VAL A 272 -12.18 -11.38 -5.96
C VAL A 272 -11.67 -12.72 -5.43
N ASN A 273 -11.59 -13.72 -6.29
CA ASN A 273 -10.82 -14.94 -6.00
C ASN A 273 -9.35 -14.81 -6.45
N PHE A 274 -8.55 -15.87 -6.28
CA PHE A 274 -7.15 -15.87 -6.71
C PHE A 274 -6.95 -15.80 -8.24
N ALA A 275 -7.94 -16.22 -9.03
CA ALA A 275 -7.93 -16.13 -10.49
C ALA A 275 -8.21 -14.69 -10.98
N GLY A 276 -8.68 -13.80 -10.10
CA GLY A 276 -9.07 -12.44 -10.45
C GLY A 276 -10.52 -12.29 -10.88
N GLU A 277 -11.32 -13.35 -10.76
CA GLU A 277 -12.75 -13.30 -11.02
C GLU A 277 -13.42 -12.48 -9.92
N ILE A 278 -14.29 -11.55 -10.33
CA ILE A 278 -15.08 -10.73 -9.43
C ILE A 278 -16.20 -11.59 -8.88
N LEU A 279 -16.21 -11.75 -7.55
CA LEU A 279 -17.23 -12.50 -6.83
C LEU A 279 -18.34 -11.60 -6.30
N GLY A 280 -17.99 -10.36 -5.92
CA GLY A 280 -18.93 -9.41 -5.36
C GLY A 280 -18.45 -7.98 -5.52
N VAL A 281 -19.37 -7.08 -5.86
CA VAL A 281 -19.12 -5.65 -6.06
C VAL A 281 -20.18 -4.87 -5.30
N ASP A 282 -19.76 -3.93 -4.46
CA ASP A 282 -20.69 -3.02 -3.82
C ASP A 282 -21.08 -1.86 -4.76
N GLU A 283 -22.21 -1.21 -4.48
CA GLU A 283 -22.73 -0.10 -5.28
C GLU A 283 -21.76 1.10 -5.39
N GLN A 284 -21.06 1.44 -4.30
CA GLN A 284 -20.10 2.55 -4.30
C GLN A 284 -18.87 2.23 -5.15
N ALA A 285 -18.43 0.96 -5.19
CA ALA A 285 -17.39 0.50 -6.12
C ALA A 285 -17.81 0.66 -7.58
N ARG A 286 -19.08 0.35 -7.92
CA ARG A 286 -19.61 0.60 -9.28
C ARG A 286 -19.59 2.09 -9.62
N ALA A 287 -20.05 2.94 -8.71
CA ALA A 287 -20.01 4.39 -8.89
C ALA A 287 -18.58 4.93 -9.10
N PHE A 288 -17.58 4.39 -8.38
CA PHE A 288 -16.18 4.73 -8.64
C PHE A 288 -15.70 4.23 -10.00
N ALA A 289 -16.06 3.01 -10.38
CA ALA A 289 -15.69 2.46 -11.68
C ALA A 289 -16.27 3.26 -12.84
N ASP A 290 -17.53 3.68 -12.75
CA ASP A 290 -18.17 4.52 -13.77
C ASP A 290 -17.48 5.89 -13.87
N ALA A 291 -17.16 6.51 -12.73
CA ALA A 291 -16.48 7.81 -12.70
C ALA A 291 -15.02 7.75 -13.18
N CYS A 292 -14.33 6.63 -12.95
CA CYS A 292 -12.90 6.48 -13.25
C CYS A 292 -12.61 5.62 -14.49
N GLY A 293 -13.64 5.08 -15.16
CA GLY A 293 -13.51 4.22 -16.35
C GLY A 293 -12.94 2.82 -16.07
N TRP A 294 -13.15 2.27 -14.87
CA TRP A 294 -12.66 0.94 -14.50
C TRP A 294 -13.62 -0.17 -14.96
N ARG A 295 -13.06 -1.35 -15.28
CA ARG A 295 -13.83 -2.49 -15.79
C ARG A 295 -14.28 -3.39 -14.65
N LEU A 296 -15.26 -2.95 -13.86
CA LEU A 296 -15.86 -3.76 -12.77
C LEU A 296 -17.14 -4.50 -13.17
N ASN A 297 -17.60 -4.32 -14.41
CA ASN A 297 -18.78 -5.02 -14.91
C ASN A 297 -18.37 -6.39 -15.45
N ALA A 298 -19.00 -7.44 -14.90
CA ALA A 298 -19.11 -8.74 -15.54
C ALA A 298 -20.10 -8.67 -16.71
#